data_AF-A0A2A2S9N7-F1
#
_entry.id   AF-A0A2A2S9N7-F1
#
_cell.length_a   1.000
_cell.length_b   1.000
_cell.length_c   1.000
_cell.angle_alpha   90.00
_cell.angle_beta   90.00
_cell.angle_gamma   90.00
#
_symmetry.space_group_name_H-M   'P 1'
#
loop_
_entity.id
_entity.type
_entity.pdbx_description
1 polymer ?
#
loop_
_entity_poly.entity_id
_entity_poly.type
_entity_poly.pdbx_seq_one_letter_code
_entity_poly.pdbx_strand_id
1 'polypeptide(L)'
;MKFLLSVGCCLLTEVTFAQPGIAEMQQAKQDLSRSFFSAFDCCMVLAVLFGLFGGLRIYHNWQMGKDHIDSAVAGWFFASFFMILAGPFLRALFGI
;
A
#
# COMPACT_ATOMS: atom_id res chain seq x y z
N MET A 1 55.04 11.38 19.17
CA MET A 1 54.46 10.76 17.96
C MET A 1 52.92 10.83 17.88
N LYS A 2 52.16 10.76 18.99
CA LYS A 2 50.69 10.87 18.99
C LYS A 2 50.15 12.27 18.59
N PHE A 3 50.87 13.34 18.95
CA PHE A 3 50.48 14.72 18.61
C PHE A 3 50.61 15.06 17.11
N LEU A 4 51.59 14.46 16.40
CA LEU A 4 51.79 14.68 14.97
C LEU A 4 50.70 14.03 14.11
N LEU A 5 50.19 12.87 14.54
CA LEU A 5 49.05 12.19 13.89
C LEU A 5 47.74 12.96 14.02
N SER A 6 47.50 13.61 15.18
CA SER A 6 46.31 14.43 15.40
C SER A 6 46.31 15.71 14.57
N VAL A 7 47.47 16.33 14.36
CA VAL A 7 47.60 17.56 13.55
C VAL A 7 47.46 17.25 12.05
N GLY A 8 47.99 16.11 11.59
CA GLY A 8 47.80 15.64 10.20
C GLY A 8 46.33 15.36 9.85
N CYS A 9 45.53 14.90 10.81
CA CYS A 9 44.10 14.64 10.62
C CYS A 9 43.27 15.93 10.52
N CYS A 10 43.69 17.02 11.17
CA CYS A 10 43.02 18.33 11.07
C CYS A 10 43.33 19.09 9.76
N LEU A 11 44.42 18.74 9.05
CA LEU A 11 44.80 19.36 7.78
C LEU A 11 44.11 18.71 6.57
N LEU A 12 43.45 17.56 6.78
CA LEU A 12 42.50 16.97 5.86
C LEU A 12 41.12 17.54 6.18
N THR A 13 40.88 18.82 5.85
CA THR A 13 39.51 19.30 5.65
C THR A 13 38.94 18.56 4.45
N GLU A 14 38.42 17.36 4.72
CA GLU A 14 37.49 16.66 3.86
C GLU A 14 36.43 17.69 3.46
N VAL A 15 36.38 18.05 2.18
CA VAL A 15 35.24 18.77 1.62
C VAL A 15 34.08 17.79 1.71
N THR A 16 33.38 17.78 2.85
CA THR A 16 32.17 17.00 3.02
C THR A 16 31.14 17.60 2.11
N PHE A 17 31.04 17.07 0.89
CA PHE A 17 29.89 17.30 0.03
C PHE A 17 28.70 16.69 0.76
N ALA A 18 27.90 17.52 1.44
CA ALA A 18 26.56 17.12 1.82
C ALA A 18 25.84 16.71 0.53
N GLN A 19 25.49 15.44 0.41
CA GLN A 19 24.75 14.96 -0.76
C GLN A 19 23.49 15.80 -0.88
N PRO A 20 23.15 16.34 -2.08
CA PRO A 20 21.92 17.08 -2.28
C PRO A 20 20.74 16.11 -2.11
N GLY A 21 20.28 15.95 -0.86
CA GLY A 21 19.25 14.97 -0.48
C GLY A 21 17.88 15.23 -1.11
N ILE A 22 17.67 16.37 -1.76
CA ILE A 22 16.41 16.68 -2.45
C ILE A 22 16.15 15.72 -3.61
N ALA A 23 17.18 15.40 -4.39
CA ALA A 23 17.05 14.47 -5.53
C ALA A 23 16.76 13.04 -5.06
N GLU A 24 17.50 12.58 -4.05
CA GLU A 24 17.31 11.26 -3.45
C GLU A 24 15.93 11.13 -2.74
N MET A 25 15.47 12.20 -2.07
CA MET A 25 14.14 12.25 -1.46
C MET A 25 13.03 12.25 -2.51
N GLN A 26 13.21 12.91 -3.66
CA GLN A 26 12.27 12.85 -4.78
C GLN A 26 12.21 11.43 -5.37
N GLN A 27 13.36 10.77 -5.51
CA GLN A 27 13.42 9.37 -5.96
C GLN A 27 12.73 8.43 -4.96
N ALA A 28 13.03 8.57 -3.66
CA ALA A 28 12.38 7.78 -2.62
C ALA A 28 10.85 7.97 -2.59
N LYS A 29 10.36 9.19 -2.82
CA LYS A 29 8.92 9.45 -2.97
C LYS A 29 8.31 8.74 -4.17
N GLN A 30 8.99 8.73 -5.32
CA GLN A 30 8.52 8.03 -6.51
C GLN A 30 8.48 6.51 -6.32
N ASP A 31 9.51 5.95 -5.71
CA ASP A 31 9.58 4.51 -5.44
C ASP A 31 8.53 4.08 -4.41
N LEU A 32 8.30 4.91 -3.38
CA LEU A 32 7.23 4.70 -2.43
C LEU A 32 5.86 4.70 -3.11
N SER A 33 5.58 5.72 -3.93
CA SER A 33 4.32 5.82 -4.69
C SER A 33 4.10 4.61 -5.60
N ARG A 34 5.14 4.19 -6.34
CA ARG A 34 5.08 2.98 -7.20
C ARG A 34 4.80 1.71 -6.40
N SER A 35 5.48 1.55 -5.27
CA SER A 35 5.27 0.39 -4.39
C SER A 35 3.85 0.34 -3.85
N PHE A 36 3.30 1.48 -3.43
CA PHE A 36 1.91 1.60 -3.02
C PHE A 36 0.92 1.23 -4.13
N PHE A 37 1.08 1.76 -5.35
CA PHE A 37 0.20 1.43 -6.46
C PHE A 37 0.26 -0.06 -6.83
N SER A 38 1.46 -0.65 -6.83
CA SER A 38 1.64 -2.09 -7.11
C SER A 38 0.98 -2.97 -6.04
N ALA A 39 1.17 -2.65 -4.76
CA ALA A 39 0.52 -3.36 -3.66
C ALA A 39 -1.00 -3.19 -3.72
N PHE A 40 -1.46 -1.98 -4.02
CA PHE A 40 -2.88 -1.68 -4.18
C PHE A 40 -3.54 -2.49 -5.30
N ASP A 41 -2.90 -2.59 -6.46
CA ASP A 41 -3.41 -3.40 -7.57
C ASP A 41 -3.52 -4.88 -7.20
N CYS A 42 -2.54 -5.41 -6.46
CA CYS A 42 -2.60 -6.77 -5.92
C CYS A 42 -3.82 -6.94 -4.98
N CYS A 43 -4.04 -5.99 -4.07
CA CYS A 43 -5.21 -6.02 -3.18
C CYS A 43 -6.54 -5.95 -3.95
N MET A 44 -6.62 -5.16 -5.03
CA MET A 44 -7.81 -5.07 -5.88
C MET A 44 -8.13 -6.40 -6.55
N VAL A 45 -7.11 -7.11 -7.06
CA VAL A 45 -7.29 -8.46 -7.63
C VAL A 45 -7.84 -9.42 -6.58
N LEU A 46 -7.27 -9.42 -5.36
CA LEU A 46 -7.76 -10.25 -4.26
C LEU A 46 -9.20 -9.90 -3.87
N ALA A 47 -9.56 -8.62 -3.84
CA ALA A 47 -10.92 -8.18 -3.53
C ALA A 47 -11.95 -8.75 -4.53
N VAL A 48 -11.62 -8.76 -5.83
CA VAL A 48 -12.47 -9.37 -6.86
C VAL A 48 -12.61 -10.87 -6.64
N LEU A 49 -11.51 -11.57 -6.33
CA LEU A 49 -11.55 -13.01 -6.06
C LEU A 49 -12.44 -13.33 -4.86
N PHE A 50 -12.23 -12.65 -3.72
CA PHE A 50 -13.04 -12.87 -2.53
C PHE A 50 -14.51 -12.46 -2.72
N GLY A 51 -14.78 -11.40 -3.49
CA GLY A 51 -16.13 -11.00 -3.89
C GLY A 51 -16.84 -12.10 -4.68
N LEU A 52 -16.18 -12.67 -5.69
CA LEU A 52 -16.70 -13.80 -6.48
C LEU A 52 -16.95 -15.04 -5.62
N PHE A 53 -15.99 -15.45 -4.78
CA PHE A 53 -16.15 -16.60 -3.89
C PHE A 53 -17.30 -16.40 -2.89
N GLY A 54 -17.45 -15.18 -2.34
CA GLY A 54 -18.57 -14.84 -1.47
C GLY A 54 -19.92 -14.97 -2.18
N GLY A 55 -20.02 -14.44 -3.41
CA GLY A 55 -21.23 -14.55 -4.23
C GLY A 55 -21.56 -16.00 -4.58
N LEU A 56 -20.56 -16.80 -4.95
CA LEU A 56 -20.73 -18.23 -5.23
C LEU A 56 -21.28 -18.98 -4.02
N ARG A 57 -20.76 -18.70 -2.82
CA ARG A 57 -21.25 -19.29 -1.57
C ARG A 57 -22.71 -18.94 -1.30
N ILE A 58 -23.10 -17.70 -1.53
CA ILE A 58 -24.49 -17.24 -1.34
C ILE A 58 -25.41 -17.91 -2.35
N TYR A 59 -25.02 -17.96 -3.62
CA TYR A 59 -25.76 -18.67 -4.65
C TYR A 59 -25.94 -20.15 -4.30
N HIS A 60 -24.88 -20.81 -3.84
CA HIS A 60 -24.96 -22.20 -3.38
C HIS A 60 -25.95 -22.36 -2.21
N ASN A 61 -25.88 -21.50 -1.20
CA ASN A 61 -26.84 -21.53 -0.08
C ASN A 61 -28.28 -21.28 -0.54
N TRP A 62 -28.47 -20.43 -1.55
CA TRP A 62 -29.79 -20.16 -2.11
C TRP A 62 -30.37 -21.41 -2.78
N GLN A 63 -29.57 -22.12 -3.59
CA GLN A 63 -29.99 -23.38 -4.21
C GLN A 63 -30.30 -24.49 -3.19
N MET A 64 -29.66 -24.44 -2.02
CA MET A 64 -29.91 -25.38 -0.92
C MET A 64 -31.16 -25.05 -0.09
N GLY A 65 -31.91 -24.01 -0.43
CA GLY A 65 -33.14 -23.62 0.28
C GLY A 65 -32.90 -23.09 1.69
N LYS A 66 -31.74 -22.47 1.94
CA LYS A 66 -31.39 -21.92 3.25
C LYS A 66 -32.23 -20.66 3.54
N ASP A 67 -32.62 -20.47 4.79
CA ASP A 67 -33.31 -19.25 5.19
C ASP A 67 -32.38 -18.02 5.22
N HIS A 68 -32.96 -16.82 5.18
CA HIS A 68 -32.27 -15.53 5.32
C HIS A 68 -31.27 -15.18 4.19
N ILE A 69 -31.48 -15.70 2.97
CA ILE A 69 -30.63 -15.37 1.79
C ILE A 69 -30.62 -13.88 1.49
N ASP A 70 -31.77 -13.19 1.58
CA ASP A 70 -31.85 -11.75 1.30
C ASP A 70 -30.88 -10.93 2.17
N SER A 71 -30.78 -11.27 3.45
CA SER A 71 -29.85 -10.62 4.38
C SER A 71 -28.39 -10.93 4.05
N ALA A 72 -28.10 -12.15 3.59
CA ALA A 72 -26.76 -12.57 3.19
C ALA A 72 -26.32 -11.88 1.89
N VAL A 73 -27.23 -11.76 0.92
CA VAL A 73 -27.00 -11.04 -0.34
C VAL A 73 -26.74 -9.56 -0.06
N ALA A 74 -27.56 -8.93 0.78
CA ALA A 74 -27.37 -7.53 1.17
C ALA A 74 -26.01 -7.32 1.88
N GLY A 75 -25.67 -8.17 2.86
CA GLY A 75 -24.38 -8.10 3.56
C GLY A 75 -23.18 -8.25 2.62
N TRP A 76 -23.23 -9.20 1.70
CA TRP A 76 -22.18 -9.38 0.70
C TRP A 76 -22.07 -8.21 -0.29
N PHE A 77 -23.20 -7.66 -0.71
CA PHE A 77 -23.23 -6.51 -1.62
C PHE A 77 -22.58 -5.29 -0.97
N PHE A 78 -22.97 -4.93 0.25
CA PHE A 78 -22.39 -3.79 0.96
C PHE A 78 -20.91 -4.00 1.31
N ALA A 79 -20.51 -5.22 1.67
CA ALA A 79 -19.10 -5.55 1.88
C ALA A 79 -18.27 -5.41 0.60
N SER A 80 -18.79 -5.88 -0.54
CA SER A 80 -18.12 -5.76 -1.85
C SER A 80 -18.02 -4.32 -2.30
N PHE A 81 -19.08 -3.53 -2.10
CA PHE A 81 -19.10 -2.10 -2.39
C PHE A 81 -18.07 -1.34 -1.55
N PHE A 82 -18.02 -1.62 -0.24
CA PHE A 82 -17.04 -1.01 0.66
C PHE A 82 -15.59 -1.33 0.25
N MET A 83 -15.29 -2.58 -0.10
CA MET A 83 -13.97 -3.00 -0.59
C MET A 83 -13.52 -2.20 -1.82
N ILE A 84 -14.41 -1.96 -2.78
CA ILE A 84 -14.11 -1.17 -3.98
C ILE A 84 -13.85 0.30 -3.63
N LEU A 85 -14.64 0.86 -2.71
CA LEU A 85 -14.49 2.26 -2.28
C LEU A 85 -13.27 2.52 -1.40
N ALA A 86 -12.77 1.51 -0.68
CA ALA A 86 -11.62 1.64 0.20
C ALA A 86 -10.38 2.16 -0.54
N GLY A 87 -10.20 1.79 -1.81
CA GLY A 87 -9.06 2.24 -2.60
C GLY A 87 -9.03 3.73 -2.93
N PRO A 88 -10.07 4.26 -3.60
CA PRO A 88 -10.21 5.70 -3.79
C PRO A 88 -10.15 6.50 -2.48
N PHE A 89 -10.72 5.95 -1.40
CA PHE A 89 -10.66 6.57 -0.07
C PHE A 89 -9.22 6.70 0.45
N LEU A 90 -8.41 5.64 0.39
CA LEU A 90 -7.01 5.68 0.81
C LEU A 90 -6.18 6.63 -0.08
N ARG A 91 -6.40 6.63 -1.39
CA ARG A 91 -5.75 7.57 -2.32
C ARG A 91 -6.05 9.03 -1.96
N ALA A 92 -7.33 9.33 -1.71
CA ALA A 92 -7.76 10.66 -1.27
C ALA A 92 -7.16 11.05 0.09
N LEU A 93 -7.08 10.12 1.05
CA LEU A 93 -6.52 10.36 2.38
C LEU A 93 -5.03 10.72 2.33
N PHE A 94 -4.26 10.01 1.51
CA PHE A 94 -2.81 10.22 1.39
C PHE A 94 -2.42 11.29 0.36
N GLY A 95 -3.38 11.84 -0.38
CA GLY A 95 -3.14 12.86 -1.40
C GLY A 95 -2.34 12.34 -2.60
N ILE A 96 -2.54 11.06 -2.96
CA ILE A 96 -1.88 10.36 -4.08
C ILE A 96 -2.89 10.10 -5.19
#